data_AF-A0AA38GWH3-F1
#
_entry.id   AF-A0AA38GWH3-F1
#
_cell.length_a   1.000
_cell.length_b   1.000
_cell.length_c   1.000
_cell.angle_alpha   90.00
_cell.angle_beta   90.00
_cell.angle_gamma   90.00
#
_symmetry.space_group_name_H-M   'P 1'
#
loop_
_entity.id
_entity.type
_entity.pdbx_description
1 polymer ?
#
loop_
_entity_poly.entity_id
_entity_poly.type
_entity_poly.pdbx_seq_one_letter_code
_entity_poly.pdbx_strand_id
1 'polypeptide(L)'
;KFKELSKDFELKKKECHEAWMSLEDTNRQLEKLRNELIRKCMHVGSLAYAVEGQVNELRKLQDKHVREKKLWVSQVYLLSEKFKILKSECAKVSEEANSYASYFADISRMTSAVQALVDQHEELKVQCMELKENFIEECKEHKQLYNKLLELKVDVFADTAPVIVSVLDGYNVYIFAYRQTGTGNTFTMEGIKENHRVNYKTLEELFKLSNETKGQFKYDISVSVLEVYNEHMLLLNQGKL
;
A
#
# COMPACT_ATOMS: atom_id res chain seq x y z
N LYS A 1 42.00 87.33 -122.46
CA LYS A 1 40.52 87.37 -122.24
C LYS A 1 39.82 86.03 -122.56
N PHE A 2 39.55 85.63 -123.81
CA PHE A 2 38.76 84.38 -124.06
C PHE A 2 39.45 83.08 -123.61
N LYS A 3 40.78 82.95 -123.85
CA LYS A 3 41.57 81.78 -123.40
C LYS A 3 41.70 81.68 -121.87
N GLU A 4 41.70 82.80 -121.15
CA GLU A 4 41.73 82.83 -119.68
C GLU A 4 40.38 82.43 -119.11
N LEU A 5 39.29 82.98 -119.66
CA LEU A 5 37.92 82.62 -119.28
C LEU A 5 37.65 81.12 -119.48
N SER A 6 38.19 80.54 -120.56
CA SER A 6 38.07 79.10 -120.84
C SER A 6 38.86 78.23 -119.86
N LYS A 7 40.03 78.69 -119.37
CA LYS A 7 40.79 77.99 -118.34
C LYS A 7 40.10 78.06 -116.98
N ASP A 8 39.56 79.22 -116.62
CA ASP A 8 38.79 79.40 -115.38
C ASP A 8 37.51 78.57 -115.37
N PHE A 9 36.82 78.46 -116.51
CA PHE A 9 35.64 77.61 -116.65
C PHE A 9 35.97 76.12 -116.44
N GLU A 10 37.05 75.62 -117.06
CA GLU A 10 37.49 74.23 -116.86
C GLU A 10 37.97 73.96 -115.43
N LEU A 11 38.66 74.93 -114.80
CA LEU A 11 39.06 74.82 -113.39
C LEU A 11 37.84 74.74 -112.47
N LYS A 12 36.86 75.63 -112.64
CA LYS A 12 35.62 75.64 -111.85
C LYS A 12 34.79 74.37 -112.06
N LYS A 13 34.78 73.82 -113.27
CA LYS A 13 34.14 72.53 -113.57
C LYS A 13 34.82 71.37 -112.82
N LYS A 14 36.15 71.36 -112.76
CA LYS A 14 36.92 70.37 -111.99
C LYS A 14 36.67 70.49 -110.49
N GLU A 15 36.73 71.71 -109.95
CA GLU A 15 36.41 71.98 -108.53
C GLU A 15 34.97 71.55 -108.18
N CYS A 16 34.00 71.83 -109.07
CA CYS A 16 32.60 71.41 -108.89
C CYS A 16 32.46 69.88 -108.93
N HIS A 17 33.17 69.20 -109.82
CA HIS A 17 33.16 67.74 -109.89
C HIS A 17 33.81 67.10 -108.66
N GLU A 18 34.94 67.64 -108.17
CA GLU A 18 35.60 67.18 -106.95
C GLU A 18 34.71 67.40 -105.71
N ALA A 19 34.04 68.56 -105.61
CA ALA A 19 33.07 68.84 -104.57
C ALA A 19 31.86 67.89 -104.64
N TRP A 20 31.35 67.59 -105.84
CA TRP A 20 30.26 66.65 -106.04
C TRP A 20 30.65 65.22 -105.64
N MET A 21 31.84 64.75 -106.03
CA MET A 21 32.36 63.43 -105.63
C MET A 21 32.58 63.33 -104.11
N SER A 22 33.05 64.41 -103.46
CA SER A 22 33.19 64.46 -102.00
C SER A 22 31.84 64.49 -101.29
N LEU A 23 30.86 65.22 -101.83
CA LEU A 23 29.49 65.23 -101.32
C LEU A 23 28.84 63.83 -101.45
N GLU A 24 29.07 63.14 -102.55
CA GLU A 24 28.58 61.77 -102.77
C GLU A 24 29.22 60.78 -101.78
N ASP A 25 30.54 60.85 -101.55
CA ASP A 25 31.21 59.99 -100.58
C ASP A 25 30.75 60.27 -99.14
N THR A 26 30.63 61.54 -98.75
CA THR A 26 30.11 61.91 -97.42
C THR A 26 28.65 61.47 -97.23
N ASN A 27 27.78 61.61 -98.23
CA ASN A 27 26.41 61.07 -98.19
C ASN A 27 26.41 59.55 -98.03
N ARG A 28 27.30 58.83 -98.72
CA ARG A 28 27.45 57.38 -98.57
C ARG A 28 27.92 56.99 -97.17
N GLN A 29 28.83 57.75 -96.55
CA GLN A 29 29.27 57.55 -95.18
C GLN A 29 28.14 57.83 -94.17
N LEU A 30 27.38 58.91 -94.37
CA LEU A 30 26.21 59.24 -93.54
C LEU A 30 25.16 58.12 -93.57
N GLU A 31 24.88 57.54 -94.73
CA GLU A 31 23.91 56.45 -94.85
C GLU A 31 24.41 55.16 -94.16
N LYS A 32 25.71 54.86 -94.19
CA LYS A 32 26.30 53.76 -93.41
C LYS A 32 26.13 53.98 -91.91
N LEU A 33 26.47 55.17 -91.42
CA LEU A 33 26.33 55.53 -90.01
C LEU A 33 24.87 55.51 -89.55
N ARG A 34 23.94 55.99 -90.38
CA ARG A 34 22.51 55.93 -90.13
C ARG A 34 22.03 54.49 -89.97
N ASN A 35 22.42 53.59 -90.88
CA ASN A 35 22.05 52.18 -90.80
C ASN A 35 22.68 51.45 -89.60
N GLU A 36 23.90 51.82 -89.22
CA GLU A 36 24.51 51.34 -87.98
C GLU A 36 23.78 51.84 -86.74
N LEU A 37 23.41 53.13 -86.70
CA LEU A 37 22.64 53.72 -85.61
C LEU A 37 21.29 53.04 -85.46
N ILE A 38 20.55 52.81 -86.56
CA ILE A 38 19.26 52.11 -86.53
C ILE A 38 19.42 50.70 -85.93
N ARG A 39 20.44 49.94 -86.36
CA ARG A 39 20.73 48.60 -85.80
C ARG A 39 21.05 48.66 -84.31
N LYS A 40 21.87 49.62 -83.87
CA LYS A 40 22.19 49.84 -82.45
C LYS A 40 20.95 50.22 -81.65
N CYS A 41 20.09 51.11 -82.16
CA CYS A 41 18.82 51.49 -81.52
C CYS A 41 17.89 50.28 -81.35
N MET A 42 17.76 49.42 -82.37
CA MET A 42 16.96 48.20 -82.28
C MET A 42 17.53 47.23 -81.24
N HIS A 43 18.85 47.03 -81.22
CA HIS A 43 19.49 46.16 -80.23
C HIS A 43 19.31 46.66 -78.80
N VAL A 44 19.50 47.95 -78.57
CA VAL A 44 19.27 48.60 -77.26
C VAL A 44 17.80 48.45 -76.84
N GLY A 45 16.84 48.63 -77.76
CA GLY A 45 15.42 48.42 -77.47
C GLY A 45 15.10 46.99 -77.05
N SER A 46 15.65 45.99 -77.75
CA SER A 46 15.48 44.58 -77.39
C SER A 46 16.09 44.25 -76.02
N LEU A 47 17.28 44.79 -75.73
CA LEU A 47 17.93 44.60 -74.44
C LEU A 47 17.13 45.28 -73.32
N ALA A 48 16.63 46.49 -73.54
CA ALA A 48 15.80 47.19 -72.57
C ALA A 48 14.53 46.38 -72.21
N TYR A 49 13.85 45.81 -73.21
CA TYR A 49 12.69 44.95 -72.98
C TYR A 49 13.05 43.68 -72.18
N ALA A 50 14.17 43.04 -72.50
CA ALA A 50 14.63 41.85 -71.78
C ALA A 50 14.97 42.18 -70.31
N VAL A 51 15.67 43.29 -70.07
CA VAL A 51 16.00 43.76 -68.72
C VAL A 51 14.73 44.11 -67.94
N GLU A 52 13.77 44.78 -68.55
CA GLU A 52 12.49 45.10 -67.91
C GLU A 52 11.72 43.83 -67.52
N GLY A 53 11.73 42.80 -68.37
CA GLY A 53 11.20 41.47 -68.06
C GLY A 53 11.87 40.84 -66.83
N GLN A 54 13.20 40.86 -66.79
CA GLN A 54 13.97 40.34 -65.63
C GLN A 54 13.69 41.12 -64.34
N VAL A 55 13.60 42.44 -64.41
CA VAL A 55 13.26 43.29 -63.26
C VAL A 55 11.87 42.97 -62.72
N ASN A 56 10.90 42.73 -63.60
CA ASN A 56 9.55 42.35 -63.19
C ASN A 56 9.51 40.98 -62.50
N GLU A 57 10.26 39.99 -63.00
CA GLU A 57 10.36 38.68 -62.32
C GLU A 57 11.06 38.76 -60.97
N LEU A 58 12.15 39.54 -60.87
CA LEU A 58 12.82 39.80 -59.60
C LEU A 58 11.88 40.48 -58.60
N ARG A 59 11.06 41.44 -59.05
CA ARG A 59 10.06 42.10 -58.20
C ARG A 59 9.04 41.10 -57.66
N LYS A 60 8.52 40.20 -58.51
CA LYS A 60 7.58 39.15 -58.08
C LYS A 60 8.19 38.21 -57.04
N LEU A 61 9.45 37.80 -57.24
CA LEU A 61 10.18 36.96 -56.29
C LEU A 61 10.40 37.68 -54.96
N GLN A 62 10.78 38.96 -54.99
CA GLN A 62 10.93 39.78 -53.80
C GLN A 62 9.62 39.89 -53.01
N ASP A 63 8.50 40.17 -53.69
CA ASP A 63 7.19 40.26 -53.05
C ASP A 63 6.77 38.92 -52.44
N LYS A 64 7.04 37.80 -53.12
CA LYS A 64 6.78 36.46 -52.60
C LYS A 64 7.59 36.21 -51.33
N HIS A 65 8.90 36.50 -51.36
CA HIS A 65 9.78 36.32 -50.20
C HIS A 65 9.34 37.20 -49.01
N VAL A 66 8.93 38.45 -49.26
CA VAL A 66 8.43 39.34 -48.20
C VAL A 66 7.16 38.78 -47.56
N ARG A 67 6.22 38.25 -48.36
CA ARG A 67 4.99 37.62 -47.85
C ARG A 67 5.30 36.37 -47.01
N GLU A 68 6.15 35.48 -47.51
CA GLU A 68 6.55 34.26 -46.81
C GLU A 68 7.27 34.59 -45.50
N LYS A 69 8.20 35.55 -45.52
CA LYS A 69 8.89 36.03 -44.31
C LYS A 69 7.89 36.53 -43.26
N LYS A 70 6.88 37.31 -43.66
CA LYS A 70 5.82 37.80 -42.75
C LYS A 70 5.01 36.65 -42.13
N LEU A 71 4.69 35.64 -42.93
CA LEU A 71 3.98 34.44 -42.45
C LEU A 71 4.84 33.68 -41.43
N TRP A 72 6.11 33.41 -41.74
CA TRP A 72 7.03 32.72 -40.86
C TRP A 72 7.24 33.44 -39.53
N VAL A 73 7.41 34.77 -39.56
CA VAL A 73 7.52 35.57 -38.33
C VAL A 73 6.27 35.41 -37.46
N SER A 74 5.08 35.41 -38.06
CA SER A 74 3.82 35.24 -37.33
C SER A 74 3.70 33.84 -36.71
N GLN A 75 4.11 32.79 -37.44
CA GLN A 75 4.11 31.41 -36.96
C GLN A 75 5.10 31.19 -35.81
N VAL A 76 6.31 31.75 -35.93
CA VAL A 76 7.33 31.68 -34.86
C VAL A 76 6.84 32.39 -33.60
N TYR A 77 6.18 33.55 -33.74
CA TYR A 77 5.59 34.25 -32.60
C TYR A 77 4.50 33.41 -31.91
N LEU A 78 3.58 32.83 -32.69
CA LEU A 78 2.53 31.97 -32.15
C LEU A 78 3.11 30.74 -31.43
N LEU A 79 4.14 30.11 -32.01
CA LEU A 79 4.80 28.95 -31.40
C LEU A 79 5.53 29.33 -30.10
N SER A 80 6.16 30.50 -30.07
CA SER A 80 6.78 31.04 -28.85
C SER A 80 5.75 31.22 -27.74
N GLU A 81 4.56 31.72 -28.06
CA GLU A 81 3.50 31.90 -27.06
C GLU A 81 2.97 30.56 -26.55
N LYS A 82 2.76 29.59 -27.44
CA LYS A 82 2.40 28.21 -27.05
C LYS A 82 3.45 27.59 -26.13
N PHE A 83 4.74 27.80 -26.43
CA PHE A 83 5.83 27.29 -25.60
C PHE A 83 5.85 27.92 -24.20
N LYS A 84 5.55 29.22 -24.07
CA LYS A 84 5.43 29.88 -22.76
C LYS A 84 4.28 29.29 -21.94
N ILE A 85 3.12 29.09 -22.56
CA ILE A 85 1.95 28.49 -21.90
C ILE A 85 2.32 27.09 -21.39
N LEU A 86 2.86 26.24 -22.26
CA LEU A 86 3.26 24.88 -21.91
C LEU A 86 4.28 24.85 -20.78
N LYS A 87 5.26 25.76 -20.80
CA LYS A 87 6.24 25.90 -19.72
C LYS A 87 5.59 26.26 -18.38
N SER A 88 4.56 27.13 -18.40
CA SER A 88 3.81 27.49 -17.19
C SER A 88 2.98 26.32 -16.65
N GLU A 89 2.37 25.53 -17.54
CA GLU A 89 1.58 24.36 -17.17
C GLU A 89 2.47 23.26 -16.57
N CYS A 90 3.63 22.98 -17.18
CA CYS A 90 4.60 22.04 -16.63
C CYS A 90 5.10 22.47 -15.24
N ALA A 91 5.28 23.78 -14.99
CA ALA A 91 5.67 24.27 -13.68
C ALA A 91 4.59 23.99 -12.61
N LYS A 92 3.31 24.23 -12.93
CA LYS A 92 2.18 23.94 -12.03
C LYS A 92 2.08 22.44 -11.71
N VAL A 93 2.15 21.60 -12.74
CA VAL A 93 2.12 20.13 -12.56
C VAL A 93 3.28 19.65 -11.69
N SER A 94 4.47 20.23 -11.86
CA SER A 94 5.62 19.91 -11.02
C SER A 94 5.42 20.34 -9.55
N GLU A 95 4.76 21.46 -9.31
CA GLU A 95 4.43 21.93 -7.95
C GLU A 95 3.39 21.02 -7.29
N GLU A 96 2.35 20.62 -8.02
CA GLU A 96 1.36 19.65 -7.56
C GLU A 96 2.01 18.29 -7.23
N ALA A 97 2.88 17.78 -8.11
CA ALA A 97 3.60 16.53 -7.88
C ALA A 97 4.47 16.59 -6.59
N ASN A 98 5.13 17.72 -6.33
CA ASN A 98 5.89 17.92 -5.11
C ASN A 98 4.99 17.97 -3.86
N SER A 99 3.78 18.54 -3.97
CA SER A 99 2.79 18.49 -2.89
C SER A 99 2.39 17.03 -2.58
N TYR A 100 2.11 16.22 -3.60
CA TYR A 100 1.81 14.78 -3.43
C TYR A 100 2.95 13.98 -2.79
N ALA A 101 4.21 14.31 -3.10
CA ALA A 101 5.36 13.66 -2.48
C ALA A 101 5.41 13.86 -0.95
N SER A 102 4.96 15.03 -0.45
CA SER A 102 4.89 15.28 0.99
C SER A 102 3.85 14.40 1.69
N TYR A 103 2.66 14.24 1.09
CA TYR A 103 1.62 13.35 1.62
C TYR A 103 2.06 11.89 1.64
N PHE A 104 2.83 11.44 0.64
CA PHE A 104 3.37 10.09 0.62
C PHE A 104 4.29 9.82 1.82
N ALA A 105 5.12 10.80 2.21
CA ALA A 105 5.99 10.66 3.38
C ALA A 105 5.18 10.49 4.67
N ASP A 106 4.08 11.22 4.84
CA ASP A 106 3.21 11.09 6.01
C ASP A 106 2.46 9.76 6.05
N ILE A 107 1.93 9.29 4.90
CA ILE A 107 1.32 7.97 4.78
C ILE A 107 2.33 6.87 5.16
N SER A 108 3.58 7.00 4.70
CA SER A 108 4.64 6.06 5.05
C SER A 108 4.91 6.02 6.57
N ARG A 109 4.99 7.19 7.23
CA ARG A 109 5.13 7.27 8.69
C ARG A 109 3.96 6.63 9.42
N MET A 110 2.72 6.92 9.00
CA MET A 110 1.52 6.32 9.59
C MET A 110 1.54 4.80 9.43
N THR A 111 1.94 4.31 8.26
CA THR A 111 2.04 2.86 7.99
C THR A 111 3.04 2.19 8.92
N SER A 112 4.21 2.79 9.11
CA SER A 112 5.21 2.29 10.07
C SER A 112 4.70 2.32 11.52
N ALA A 113 3.97 3.37 11.92
CA ALA A 113 3.40 3.46 13.26
C ALA A 113 2.31 2.40 13.51
N VAL A 114 1.43 2.18 12.52
CA VAL A 114 0.41 1.12 12.59
C VAL A 114 1.07 -0.25 12.66
N GLN A 115 2.11 -0.51 11.86
CA GLN A 115 2.84 -1.77 11.91
C GLN A 115 3.45 -2.01 13.29
N ALA A 116 4.07 -1.00 13.89
CA ALA A 116 4.63 -1.12 15.24
C ALA A 116 3.55 -1.43 16.31
N LEU A 117 2.35 -0.84 16.20
CA LEU A 117 1.23 -1.15 17.09
C LEU A 117 0.70 -2.57 16.91
N VAL A 118 0.66 -3.06 15.68
CA VAL A 118 0.27 -4.46 15.39
C VAL A 118 1.28 -5.43 16.01
N ASP A 119 2.57 -5.15 15.87
CA ASP A 119 3.63 -5.99 16.45
C ASP A 119 3.53 -6.02 17.98
N GLN A 120 3.30 -4.87 18.63
CA GLN A 120 3.05 -4.79 20.07
C GLN A 120 1.81 -5.56 20.51
N HIS A 121 0.75 -5.53 19.71
CA HIS A 121 -0.47 -6.27 20.04
C HIS A 121 -0.25 -7.78 20.01
N GLU A 122 0.52 -8.28 19.05
CA GLU A 122 0.83 -9.71 18.97
C GLU A 122 1.73 -10.15 20.14
N GLU A 123 2.70 -9.32 20.55
CA GLU A 123 3.52 -9.58 21.74
C GLU A 123 2.68 -9.61 23.03
N LEU A 124 1.80 -8.62 23.24
CA LEU A 124 0.93 -8.57 24.41
C LEU A 124 -0.02 -9.77 24.48
N LYS A 125 -0.52 -10.22 23.32
CA LYS A 125 -1.39 -11.38 23.20
C LYS A 125 -0.68 -12.67 23.64
N VAL A 126 0.60 -12.84 23.30
CA VAL A 126 1.42 -13.96 23.78
C VAL A 126 1.57 -13.90 25.30
N GLN A 127 1.94 -12.74 25.84
CA GLN A 127 2.08 -12.54 27.30
C GLN A 127 0.77 -12.85 28.05
N CYS A 128 -0.38 -12.46 27.49
CA CYS A 128 -1.69 -12.78 28.06
C CYS A 128 -2.00 -14.28 28.03
N MET A 129 -1.54 -15.02 27.02
CA MET A 129 -1.72 -16.48 26.99
C MET A 129 -0.85 -17.16 28.06
N GLU A 130 0.42 -16.78 28.17
CA GLU A 130 1.33 -17.30 29.20
C GLU A 130 0.81 -17.02 30.62
N LEU A 131 0.35 -15.79 30.87
CA LEU A 131 -0.20 -15.43 32.18
C LEU A 131 -1.45 -16.26 32.52
N LYS A 132 -2.30 -16.54 31.53
CA LYS A 132 -3.48 -17.41 31.73
C LYS A 132 -3.08 -18.84 32.09
N GLU A 133 -2.07 -19.40 31.43
CA GLU A 133 -1.58 -20.75 31.76
C GLU A 133 -1.01 -20.81 33.18
N ASN A 134 -0.18 -19.83 33.55
CA ASN A 134 0.39 -19.73 34.89
C ASN A 134 -0.70 -19.63 35.97
N PHE A 135 -1.73 -18.81 35.74
CA PHE A 135 -2.84 -18.67 36.69
C PHE A 135 -3.62 -19.98 36.88
N ILE A 136 -3.83 -20.74 35.80
CA ILE A 136 -4.50 -22.05 35.88
C ILE A 136 -3.66 -23.01 36.71
N GLU A 137 -2.34 -23.01 36.54
CA GLU A 137 -1.44 -23.89 37.28
C GLU A 137 -1.41 -23.54 38.77
N GLU A 138 -1.27 -22.26 39.13
CA GLU A 138 -1.36 -21.80 40.52
C GLU A 138 -2.70 -22.19 41.17
N CYS A 139 -3.82 -22.10 40.44
CA CYS A 139 -5.13 -22.52 40.95
C CYS A 139 -5.18 -24.02 41.25
N LYS A 140 -4.52 -24.86 40.44
CA LYS A 140 -4.42 -26.30 40.71
C LYS A 140 -3.59 -26.56 41.96
N GLU A 141 -2.44 -25.91 42.09
CA GLU A 141 -1.56 -26.04 43.26
C GLU A 141 -2.27 -25.61 44.55
N HIS A 142 -2.97 -24.47 44.52
CA HIS A 142 -3.70 -23.98 45.67
C HIS A 142 -4.82 -24.96 46.08
N LYS A 143 -5.56 -25.51 45.11
CA LYS A 143 -6.59 -26.53 45.39
C LYS A 143 -5.99 -27.79 46.03
N GLN A 144 -4.82 -28.24 45.56
CA GLN A 144 -4.11 -29.38 46.14
C GLN A 144 -3.65 -29.11 47.57
N LEU A 145 -3.04 -27.94 47.82
CA LEU A 145 -2.58 -27.54 49.15
C LEU A 145 -3.74 -27.39 50.14
N TYR A 146 -4.86 -26.81 49.72
CA TYR A 146 -6.05 -26.67 50.56
C TYR A 146 -6.60 -28.03 51.00
N ASN A 147 -6.72 -28.99 50.06
CA ASN A 147 -7.17 -30.35 50.39
C ASN A 147 -6.24 -31.01 51.41
N LYS A 148 -4.92 -30.91 51.21
CA LYS A 148 -3.93 -31.47 52.13
C LYS A 148 -3.98 -30.84 53.53
N LEU A 149 -4.23 -29.53 53.61
CA LEU A 149 -4.41 -28.82 54.88
C LEU A 149 -5.68 -29.27 55.61
N LEU A 150 -6.78 -29.46 54.88
CA LEU A 150 -8.04 -29.95 55.43
C LEU A 150 -7.90 -31.37 56.01
N GLU A 151 -7.13 -32.23 55.34
CA GLU A 151 -6.81 -33.58 55.81
C GLU A 151 -5.96 -33.61 57.09
N LEU A 152 -5.11 -32.60 57.31
CA LEU A 152 -4.23 -32.50 58.47
C LEU A 152 -4.91 -31.86 59.70
N LYS A 153 -5.87 -30.97 59.50
CA LYS A 153 -6.44 -30.16 60.59
C LYS A 153 -7.71 -30.72 61.25
N VAL A 154 -8.45 -31.60 60.57
CA VAL A 154 -9.77 -32.03 61.06
C VAL A 154 -9.76 -33.54 61.35
N ASP A 155 -9.82 -33.91 62.63
CA ASP A 155 -10.14 -35.30 63.01
C ASP A 155 -11.66 -35.51 62.89
N VAL A 156 -12.11 -35.80 61.67
CA VAL A 156 -13.52 -35.97 61.31
C VAL A 156 -14.23 -37.01 62.18
N PHE A 157 -13.50 -37.98 62.73
CA PHE A 157 -14.09 -38.96 63.64
C PHE A 157 -14.43 -38.33 65.00
N ALA A 158 -13.59 -37.46 65.55
CA ALA A 158 -13.84 -36.83 66.84
C ALA A 158 -15.16 -36.03 66.84
N ASP A 159 -15.46 -35.35 65.72
CA ASP A 159 -16.69 -34.57 65.57
C ASP A 159 -17.93 -35.45 65.34
N THR A 160 -17.77 -36.61 64.69
CA THR A 160 -18.89 -37.52 64.38
C THR A 160 -19.15 -38.57 65.47
N ALA A 161 -18.18 -38.84 66.35
CA ALA A 161 -18.27 -39.84 67.41
C ALA A 161 -19.50 -39.67 68.33
N PRO A 162 -19.88 -38.46 68.81
CA PRO A 162 -21.06 -38.30 69.66
C PRO A 162 -22.36 -38.71 68.95
N VAL A 163 -22.45 -38.48 67.64
CA VAL A 163 -23.62 -38.85 66.85
C VAL A 163 -23.65 -40.36 66.65
N ILE A 164 -22.51 -41.00 66.41
CA ILE A 164 -22.39 -42.46 66.27
C ILE A 164 -22.88 -43.20 67.52
N VAL A 165 -22.52 -42.71 68.72
CA VAL A 165 -22.94 -43.33 69.99
C VAL A 165 -24.46 -43.34 70.15
N SER A 166 -25.16 -42.33 69.64
CA SER A 166 -26.64 -42.26 69.72
C SER A 166 -27.36 -43.41 68.99
N VAL A 167 -26.66 -44.14 68.11
CA VAL A 167 -27.21 -45.35 67.47
C VAL A 167 -27.53 -46.44 68.49
N LEU A 168 -26.73 -46.57 69.56
CA LEU A 168 -26.97 -47.55 70.61
C LEU A 168 -28.23 -47.25 71.42
N ASP A 169 -28.63 -45.98 71.48
CA ASP A 169 -29.88 -45.54 72.11
C ASP A 169 -31.11 -45.71 71.18
N GLY A 170 -30.92 -46.23 69.96
CA GLY A 170 -31.97 -46.52 68.99
C GLY A 170 -32.23 -45.40 67.97
N TYR A 171 -31.36 -44.39 67.87
CA TYR A 171 -31.48 -43.35 66.85
C TYR A 171 -30.90 -43.79 65.49
N ASN A 172 -31.58 -43.42 64.41
CA ASN A 172 -31.06 -43.62 63.05
C ASN A 172 -30.09 -42.49 62.69
N VAL A 173 -28.86 -42.85 62.33
CA VAL A 173 -27.79 -41.90 61.99
C VAL A 173 -27.33 -42.13 60.56
N TYR A 174 -27.13 -41.03 59.82
CA TYR A 174 -26.59 -41.06 58.46
C TYR A 174 -25.40 -40.11 58.36
N ILE A 175 -24.27 -40.62 57.87
CA ILE A 175 -23.06 -39.83 57.63
C ILE A 175 -22.75 -39.89 56.13
N PHE A 176 -22.69 -38.72 55.49
CA PHE A 176 -22.39 -38.60 54.07
C PHE A 176 -21.12 -37.76 53.88
N ALA A 177 -20.18 -38.26 53.08
CA ALA A 177 -19.06 -37.47 52.58
C ALA A 177 -19.42 -36.86 51.21
N TYR A 178 -19.77 -35.58 51.21
CA TYR A 178 -20.16 -34.86 49.99
C TYR A 178 -19.08 -33.87 49.57
N ARG A 179 -18.24 -34.27 48.61
CA ARG A 179 -17.27 -33.39 47.95
C ARG A 179 -17.08 -33.79 46.48
N GLN A 180 -16.45 -32.92 45.71
CA GLN A 180 -16.13 -33.19 44.30
C GLN A 180 -15.21 -34.41 44.15
N THR A 181 -15.35 -35.18 43.07
CA THR A 181 -14.46 -36.31 42.75
C THR A 181 -12.98 -35.92 42.84
N GLY A 182 -12.17 -36.75 43.50
CA GLY A 182 -10.74 -36.50 43.70
C GLY A 182 -10.38 -35.61 44.90
N THR A 183 -11.35 -35.21 45.74
CA THR A 183 -11.11 -34.36 46.93
C THR A 183 -11.18 -35.12 48.27
N GLY A 184 -11.02 -36.44 48.23
CA GLY A 184 -10.81 -37.26 49.43
C GLY A 184 -12.07 -37.78 50.12
N ASN A 185 -13.20 -37.96 49.43
CA ASN A 185 -14.40 -38.58 50.02
C ASN A 185 -14.13 -39.99 50.55
N THR A 186 -13.60 -40.87 49.70
CA THR A 186 -13.23 -42.25 50.07
C THR A 186 -12.19 -42.26 51.18
N PHE A 187 -11.20 -41.37 51.10
CA PHE A 187 -10.19 -41.23 52.16
C PHE A 187 -10.79 -40.76 53.49
N THR A 188 -11.83 -39.92 53.50
CA THR A 188 -12.48 -39.47 54.73
C THR A 188 -13.34 -40.57 55.35
N MET A 189 -14.06 -41.36 54.54
CA MET A 189 -14.95 -42.40 55.03
C MET A 189 -14.23 -43.71 55.36
N GLU A 190 -13.39 -44.20 54.46
CA GLU A 190 -12.71 -45.50 54.59
C GLU A 190 -11.28 -45.32 55.11
N GLY A 191 -10.54 -44.38 54.54
CA GLY A 191 -9.13 -44.16 54.84
C GLY A 191 -8.19 -45.08 54.07
N ILE A 192 -6.97 -45.26 54.60
CA ILE A 192 -5.97 -46.21 54.10
C ILE A 192 -5.68 -47.24 55.19
N LYS A 193 -5.05 -48.37 54.86
CA LYS A 193 -4.81 -49.47 55.81
C LYS A 193 -4.04 -49.03 57.06
N GLU A 194 -3.14 -48.06 56.90
CA GLU A 194 -2.32 -47.49 57.97
C GLU A 194 -3.06 -46.43 58.80
N ASN A 195 -4.16 -45.88 58.28
CA ASN A 195 -4.92 -44.81 58.92
C ASN A 195 -6.42 -44.99 58.64
N HIS A 196 -7.05 -45.83 59.46
CA HIS A 196 -8.49 -46.07 59.48
C HIS A 196 -9.27 -44.80 59.84
N ARG A 197 -10.35 -44.54 59.10
CA ARG A 197 -11.14 -43.31 59.24
C ARG A 197 -12.56 -43.62 59.72
N VAL A 198 -13.55 -42.83 59.31
CA VAL A 198 -14.88 -42.79 59.94
C VAL A 198 -15.54 -44.18 59.99
N ASN A 199 -15.60 -44.93 58.89
CA ASN A 199 -16.26 -46.25 58.83
C ASN A 199 -15.67 -47.24 59.84
N TYR A 200 -14.35 -47.38 59.84
CA TYR A 200 -13.66 -48.35 60.69
C TYR A 200 -13.67 -47.94 62.16
N LYS A 201 -13.37 -46.66 62.46
CA LYS A 201 -13.40 -46.14 63.84
C LYS A 201 -14.82 -46.20 64.44
N THR A 202 -15.86 -45.99 63.61
CA THR A 202 -17.26 -46.14 64.01
C THR A 202 -17.56 -47.56 64.48
N LEU A 203 -17.19 -48.57 63.69
CA LEU A 203 -17.41 -49.97 64.06
C LEU A 203 -16.63 -50.34 65.33
N GLU A 204 -15.37 -49.92 65.43
CA GLU A 204 -14.53 -50.17 66.60
C GLU A 204 -15.16 -49.60 67.89
N GLU A 205 -15.64 -48.36 67.85
CA GLU A 205 -16.27 -47.71 69.00
C GLU A 205 -17.61 -48.38 69.37
N LEU A 206 -18.43 -48.76 68.39
CA LEU A 206 -19.69 -49.48 68.63
C LEU A 206 -19.45 -50.86 69.28
N PHE A 207 -18.45 -51.61 68.82
CA PHE A 207 -18.09 -52.90 69.44
C PHE A 207 -17.55 -52.72 70.85
N LYS A 208 -16.72 -51.70 71.07
CA LYS A 208 -16.18 -51.37 72.38
C LYS A 208 -17.30 -51.05 73.38
N LEU A 209 -18.21 -50.13 73.04
CA LEU A 209 -19.33 -49.75 73.91
C LEU A 209 -20.33 -50.89 74.14
N SER A 210 -20.59 -51.69 73.10
CA SER A 210 -21.39 -52.92 73.22
C SER A 210 -20.77 -53.87 74.24
N ASN A 211 -19.45 -54.09 74.18
CA ASN A 211 -18.72 -54.93 75.13
C ASN A 211 -18.76 -54.40 76.56
N GLU A 212 -18.60 -53.09 76.75
CA GLU A 212 -18.62 -52.43 78.07
C GLU A 212 -20.00 -52.50 78.74
N THR A 213 -21.08 -52.51 77.95
CA THR A 213 -22.46 -52.51 78.44
C THR A 213 -23.17 -53.86 78.35
N LYS A 214 -22.42 -54.95 78.03
CA LYS A 214 -22.94 -56.33 77.90
C LYS A 214 -23.77 -56.84 79.08
N GLY A 215 -23.54 -56.33 80.29
CA GLY A 215 -24.29 -56.72 81.49
C GLY A 215 -25.68 -56.08 81.62
N GLN A 216 -25.94 -55.01 80.87
CA GLN A 216 -27.19 -54.23 80.95
C GLN A 216 -28.06 -54.41 79.69
N PHE A 217 -27.42 -54.55 78.53
CA PHE A 217 -28.10 -54.63 77.24
C PHE A 217 -27.52 -55.76 76.40
N LYS A 218 -28.37 -56.39 75.57
CA LYS A 218 -27.97 -57.39 74.59
C LYS A 218 -28.05 -56.78 73.20
N TYR A 219 -26.91 -56.64 72.53
CA TYR A 219 -26.81 -56.10 71.19
C TYR A 219 -26.68 -57.22 70.14
N ASP A 220 -27.27 -57.02 68.96
CA ASP A 220 -27.09 -57.85 67.77
C ASP A 220 -26.72 -56.91 66.62
N ILE A 221 -25.46 -56.93 66.19
CA ILE A 221 -24.91 -55.99 65.21
C ILE A 221 -24.73 -56.71 63.87
N SER A 222 -25.28 -56.12 62.81
CA SER A 222 -25.16 -56.64 61.44
C SER A 222 -24.72 -55.51 60.50
N VAL A 223 -23.85 -55.81 59.55
CA VAL A 223 -23.31 -54.83 58.60
C VAL A 223 -23.60 -55.28 57.17
N SER A 224 -24.05 -54.34 56.35
CA SER A 224 -24.26 -54.51 54.92
C SER A 224 -23.58 -53.38 54.15
N VAL A 225 -22.97 -53.73 53.01
CA VAL A 225 -22.34 -52.78 52.09
C VAL A 225 -23.08 -52.82 50.77
N LEU A 226 -23.59 -51.67 50.35
CA LEU A 226 -24.36 -51.47 49.13
C LEU A 226 -23.67 -50.44 48.25
N GLU A 227 -23.56 -50.73 46.96
CA GLU A 227 -23.17 -49.78 45.93
C GLU A 227 -24.40 -49.37 45.11
N VAL A 228 -24.53 -48.08 44.85
CA VAL A 228 -25.58 -47.53 43.99
C VAL A 228 -24.91 -46.82 42.83
N TYR A 229 -25.10 -47.34 41.61
CA TYR A 229 -24.55 -46.77 40.39
C TYR A 229 -25.64 -46.66 39.32
N ASN A 230 -25.93 -45.42 38.87
CA ASN A 230 -26.95 -45.14 37.86
C ASN A 230 -28.31 -45.80 38.18
N GLU A 231 -28.83 -45.59 39.39
CA GLU A 231 -30.07 -46.20 39.91
C GLU A 231 -30.07 -47.73 40.04
N HIS A 232 -28.95 -48.41 39.75
CA HIS A 232 -28.79 -49.83 40.02
C HIS A 232 -28.16 -50.06 41.40
N MET A 233 -28.80 -50.90 42.21
CA MET A 233 -28.34 -51.29 43.54
C MET A 233 -27.63 -52.64 43.47
N LEU A 234 -26.36 -52.69 43.89
CA LEU A 234 -25.57 -53.90 44.00
C LEU A 234 -25.16 -54.14 45.45
N LEU A 235 -25.53 -55.29 45.99
CA LEU A 235 -25.09 -55.71 47.32
C LEU A 235 -23.67 -56.27 47.23
N LEU A 236 -22.71 -55.56 47.83
CA LEU A 236 -21.30 -55.95 47.80
C LEU A 236 -20.97 -56.96 48.90
N ASN A 237 -21.53 -56.79 50.10
CA ASN A 237 -21.27 -57.67 51.24
C ASN A 237 -22.40 -57.61 52.27
N GLN A 238 -22.65 -58.74 52.96
CA GLN A 238 -23.50 -58.83 54.14
C GLN A 238 -22.92 -59.83 55.13
N GLY A 239 -22.85 -59.43 56.40
CA GLY A 239 -22.39 -60.30 57.48
C GLY A 239 -22.99 -59.90 58.83
N LYS A 240 -23.25 -60.90 59.67
CA LYS A 240 -23.41 -60.73 61.12
C LYS A 240 -22.03 -60.70 61.74
N LEU A 241 -21.79 -59.71 62.61
CA LEU A 241 -20.52 -59.52 63.32
C LEU A 241 -20.65 -59.92 64.79
#